data_AF-A0A7C3XEM4-F1
#
_entry.id   AF-A0A7C3XEM4-F1
#
_cell.length_a   1.000
_cell.length_b   1.000
_cell.length_c   1.000
_cell.angle_alpha   90.00
_cell.angle_beta   90.00
_cell.angle_gamma   90.00
#
_symmetry.space_group_name_H-M   'P 1'
#
loop_
_entity.id
_entity.type
_entity.pdbx_description
1 polymer ?
#
loop_
_entity_poly.entity_id
_entity_poly.type
_entity_poly.pdbx_seq_one_letter_code
_entity_poly.pdbx_strand_id
1 'polypeptide(L)'
;MNRMFGVVVFLLLAGVTSGAAIKSSGIGHGNWSSEETWAGGVVPGNGDTVTIVSGDVVNFDVDQSGLAQGIGLTVSPGATLVCSNSPGAYYLKCNGSLTLNGILKAGVSAREPLPASVTFTIDLAGSSTINCQSVGRLELYCQEPDHRAIALTTAADIGATVLSVDTDLTGDIWAPGCEVNIDDVAGPLPDTETKAIAPGGIRPTNIILTSGLARAKAAGAKVILVTRNIRIISGKGYAITNPIGSYVAAEIRTANGINGAADCVIGGILSGCTNGNNCSSGIVHLGTISGCTYGLLCCTACTNRGTISGCNYGLYSGSGNTTTGEVSGCGYGIYHAAGMRISGRISGCLNGIYAGAGLRLAQATFVGNTYDLRRVTSAEMVRTVLGGATDNYQYNTTAVPESSYVWSLDHNGVTGAFKAWSRGGVVVSDTKIVPAGYKVSFKHTCTSAQMPCLRQEEMTLEPGQTLQVTGQIRIADDHSAWPPRLEIIDPDADPLVDPNNAALAGDMVPHPEGSLSDWQGVTISYTNADSLAKKVYVRCSARRQNGVVYEVWSKSITP
;
A
#
# COMPACT_ATOMS: atom_id res chain seq x y z
N MET A 1 -62.48 61.03 -7.67
CA MET A 1 -62.41 60.72 -6.23
C MET A 1 -61.93 59.27 -6.10
N ASN A 2 -60.63 58.99 -6.23
CA ASN A 2 -59.55 59.15 -5.25
C ASN A 2 -59.88 58.64 -3.85
N ARG A 3 -59.34 57.45 -3.51
CA ARG A 3 -58.75 56.98 -2.24
C ARG A 3 -59.00 55.46 -2.12
N MET A 4 -58.08 54.57 -1.79
CA MET A 4 -56.62 54.64 -1.59
C MET A 4 -56.23 53.15 -1.43
N PHE A 5 -55.42 52.59 -2.34
CA PHE A 5 -54.88 51.23 -2.24
C PHE A 5 -53.80 51.21 -1.15
N GLY A 6 -54.07 50.57 -0.02
CA GLY A 6 -53.07 50.29 1.01
C GLY A 6 -52.40 48.95 0.74
N VAL A 7 -51.38 48.94 -0.12
CA VAL A 7 -50.49 47.78 -0.28
C VAL A 7 -49.55 47.76 0.93
N VAL A 8 -49.83 46.89 1.90
CA VAL A 8 -48.86 46.53 2.93
C VAL A 8 -47.89 45.54 2.30
N VAL A 9 -46.79 46.04 1.76
CA VAL A 9 -45.61 45.23 1.43
C VAL A 9 -44.94 44.86 2.76
N PHE A 10 -45.23 43.67 3.28
CA PHE A 10 -44.37 43.04 4.27
C PHE A 10 -43.06 42.68 3.57
N LEU A 11 -42.05 43.55 3.67
CA LEU A 11 -40.67 43.21 3.38
C LEU A 11 -40.27 42.10 4.36
N LEU A 12 -40.36 40.85 3.92
CA LEU A 12 -39.57 39.75 4.47
C LEU A 12 -38.11 40.06 4.13
N LEU A 13 -37.47 40.91 4.94
CA LEU A 13 -36.02 40.87 5.12
C LEU A 13 -35.71 39.50 5.70
N ALA A 14 -35.49 38.51 4.82
CA ALA A 14 -34.66 37.38 5.17
C ALA A 14 -33.28 37.97 5.49
N GLY A 15 -33.08 38.31 6.76
CA GLY A 15 -31.78 38.69 7.27
C GLY A 15 -30.86 37.50 7.01
N VAL A 16 -30.07 37.59 5.94
CA VAL A 16 -28.83 36.83 5.84
C VAL A 16 -27.99 37.35 6.99
N THR A 17 -28.07 36.67 8.14
CA THR A 17 -27.15 36.88 9.25
C THR A 17 -25.79 36.43 8.75
N SER A 18 -24.99 37.38 8.25
CA SER A 18 -23.59 37.14 7.95
C SER A 18 -22.89 36.89 9.29
N GLY A 19 -22.20 35.75 9.42
CA GLY A 19 -21.43 35.48 10.62
C GLY A 19 -20.36 36.54 10.86
N ALA A 20 -20.02 36.74 12.13
CA ALA A 20 -19.02 37.68 12.58
C ALA A 20 -17.59 37.15 12.34
N ALA A 21 -16.62 38.07 12.27
CA ALA A 21 -15.21 37.73 12.33
C ALA A 21 -14.72 37.81 13.77
N ILE A 22 -14.36 36.67 14.36
CA ILE A 22 -13.97 36.53 15.76
C ILE A 22 -12.51 36.09 15.84
N LYS A 23 -11.76 36.66 16.79
CA LYS A 23 -10.37 36.28 17.07
C LYS A 23 -10.22 35.87 18.51
N SER A 24 -9.31 34.94 18.81
CA SER A 24 -8.90 34.71 20.19
C SER A 24 -8.21 35.96 20.76
N SER A 25 -8.23 36.12 22.09
CA SER A 25 -7.87 37.36 22.78
C SER A 25 -6.36 37.65 22.83
N GLY A 26 -5.50 36.71 22.44
CA GLY A 26 -4.04 36.88 22.46
C GLY A 26 -3.42 36.72 23.85
N ILE A 27 -4.18 36.24 24.83
CA ILE A 27 -3.73 36.06 26.23
C ILE A 27 -3.02 34.73 26.47
N GLY A 28 -2.88 33.89 25.44
CA GLY A 28 -2.09 32.65 25.45
C GLY A 28 -2.88 31.37 25.72
N HIS A 29 -4.01 31.39 26.44
CA HIS A 29 -4.81 30.19 26.69
C HIS A 29 -6.27 30.49 27.06
N GLY A 30 -7.18 29.54 26.80
CA GLY A 30 -8.58 29.62 27.23
C GLY A 30 -9.48 28.52 26.68
N ASN A 31 -10.66 28.32 27.28
CA ASN A 31 -11.69 27.40 26.78
C ASN A 31 -12.50 28.05 25.65
N TRP A 32 -12.89 27.28 24.64
CA TRP A 32 -13.73 27.78 23.54
C TRP A 32 -15.04 28.36 24.06
N SER A 33 -15.64 27.74 25.07
CA SER A 33 -16.89 28.18 25.70
C SER A 33 -16.80 29.49 26.50
N SER A 34 -15.59 29.99 26.81
CA SER A 34 -15.40 31.18 27.65
C SER A 34 -15.32 32.47 26.82
N GLU A 35 -16.05 33.49 27.24
CA GLU A 35 -15.99 34.84 26.64
C GLU A 35 -14.57 35.45 26.73
N GLU A 36 -13.81 35.14 27.79
CA GLU A 36 -12.45 35.66 28.00
C GLU A 36 -11.44 35.17 26.95
N THR A 37 -11.72 34.03 26.33
CA THR A 37 -10.88 33.48 25.25
C THR A 37 -10.97 34.32 23.98
N TRP A 38 -12.03 35.11 23.80
CA TRP A 38 -12.35 35.78 22.55
C TRP A 38 -12.23 37.29 22.66
N ALA A 39 -11.57 37.91 21.67
CA ALA A 39 -11.47 39.35 21.58
C ALA A 39 -12.87 39.98 21.49
N GLY A 40 -13.19 40.84 22.45
CA GLY A 40 -14.52 41.48 22.55
C GLY A 40 -15.57 40.69 23.32
N GLY A 41 -15.22 39.54 23.93
CA GLY A 41 -16.12 38.79 24.82
C GLY A 41 -17.22 38.00 24.11
N VAL A 42 -17.07 37.73 22.81
CA VAL A 42 -18.09 37.03 22.01
C VAL A 42 -17.63 35.63 21.66
N VAL A 43 -18.32 34.62 22.20
CA VAL A 43 -18.07 33.20 21.88
C VAL A 43 -18.53 32.89 20.44
N PRO A 44 -17.70 32.23 19.61
CA PRO A 44 -18.07 31.86 18.26
C PRO A 44 -19.31 30.98 18.15
N GLY A 45 -20.21 31.36 17.25
CA GLY A 45 -21.46 30.67 16.94
C GLY A 45 -21.66 30.42 15.44
N ASN A 46 -22.88 30.05 15.07
CA ASN A 46 -23.22 29.61 13.71
C ASN A 46 -22.95 30.68 12.64
N GLY A 47 -22.18 30.31 11.62
CA GLY A 47 -21.85 31.15 10.47
C GLY A 47 -20.57 31.99 10.66
N ASP A 48 -20.05 32.09 11.88
CA ASP A 48 -18.89 32.92 12.20
C ASP A 48 -17.61 32.43 11.52
N THR A 49 -16.68 33.36 11.33
CA THR A 49 -15.31 33.10 10.90
C THR A 49 -14.36 33.35 12.08
N VAL A 50 -13.64 32.32 12.49
CA VAL A 50 -12.84 32.29 13.71
C VAL A 50 -11.36 32.21 13.35
N THR A 51 -10.55 33.08 13.96
CA THR A 51 -9.08 33.00 13.87
C THR A 51 -8.49 32.84 15.26
N ILE A 52 -7.83 31.71 15.51
CA ILE A 52 -6.96 31.56 16.69
C ILE A 52 -5.63 32.23 16.35
N VAL A 53 -5.29 33.28 17.10
CA VAL A 53 -4.10 34.09 16.82
C VAL A 53 -2.83 33.41 17.32
N SER A 54 -1.68 33.81 16.75
CA SER A 54 -0.38 33.22 17.08
C SER A 54 -0.08 33.30 18.58
N GLY A 55 0.42 32.21 19.17
CA GLY A 55 0.74 32.13 20.59
C GLY A 55 -0.40 31.63 21.47
N ASP A 56 -1.65 31.65 20.99
CA ASP A 56 -2.80 31.18 21.76
C ASP A 56 -2.98 29.66 21.67
N VAL A 57 -3.37 29.07 22.81
CA VAL A 57 -3.82 27.68 22.94
C VAL A 57 -5.29 27.65 23.36
N VAL A 58 -6.18 27.31 22.44
CA VAL A 58 -7.63 27.22 22.72
C VAL A 58 -8.03 25.78 22.97
N ASN A 59 -8.64 25.53 24.13
CA ASN A 59 -9.23 24.24 24.50
C ASN A 59 -10.67 24.15 23.95
N PHE A 60 -10.90 23.30 22.96
CA PHE A 60 -12.19 23.04 22.35
C PHE A 60 -13.03 22.12 23.24
N ASP A 61 -14.01 22.71 23.92
CA ASP A 61 -14.85 22.09 24.95
C ASP A 61 -16.35 22.18 24.65
N VAL A 62 -16.73 22.34 23.38
CA VAL A 62 -18.11 22.54 22.94
C VAL A 62 -18.60 21.48 21.94
N ASP A 63 -19.92 21.30 21.88
CA ASP A 63 -20.61 20.51 20.85
C ASP A 63 -21.33 21.45 19.87
N GLN A 64 -20.84 21.51 18.63
CA GLN A 64 -21.40 22.33 17.55
C GLN A 64 -22.27 21.54 16.57
N SER A 65 -22.66 20.30 16.89
CA SER A 65 -23.49 19.46 16.00
C SER A 65 -24.82 20.13 15.64
N GLY A 66 -25.38 20.91 16.57
CA GLY A 66 -26.62 21.67 16.39
C GLY A 66 -26.51 22.93 15.52
N LEU A 67 -25.32 23.36 15.10
CA LEU A 67 -25.18 24.53 14.23
C LEU A 67 -25.75 24.25 12.83
N ALA A 68 -26.46 25.20 12.23
CA ALA A 68 -27.06 25.01 10.90
C ALA A 68 -26.01 24.97 9.77
N GLN A 69 -25.03 25.86 9.82
CA GLN A 69 -23.96 26.03 8.83
C GLN A 69 -22.59 25.60 9.35
N GLY A 70 -22.34 25.72 10.66
CA GLY A 70 -21.01 25.54 11.25
C GLY A 70 -20.21 26.83 11.30
N ILE A 71 -18.88 26.72 11.44
CA ILE A 71 -17.95 27.86 11.54
C ILE A 71 -16.80 27.78 10.51
N GLY A 72 -16.36 28.93 10.01
CA GLY A 72 -15.08 29.02 9.31
C GLY A 72 -13.95 29.11 10.35
N LEU A 73 -12.87 28.34 10.20
CA LEU A 73 -11.81 28.30 11.21
C LEU A 73 -10.41 28.43 10.58
N THR A 74 -9.62 29.34 11.14
CA THR A 74 -8.19 29.47 10.89
C THR A 74 -7.40 29.33 12.18
N VAL A 75 -6.43 28.42 12.21
CA VAL A 75 -5.44 28.30 13.30
C VAL A 75 -4.12 28.88 12.80
N SER A 76 -3.73 30.04 13.32
CA SER A 76 -2.55 30.78 12.86
C SER A 76 -1.22 30.07 13.17
N PRO A 77 -0.11 30.40 12.50
CA PRO A 77 1.21 29.89 12.87
C PRO A 77 1.50 30.11 14.36
N GLY A 78 2.01 29.09 15.05
CA GLY A 78 2.29 29.13 16.49
C GLY A 78 1.06 29.09 17.40
N ALA A 79 -0.15 29.02 16.85
CA ALA A 79 -1.37 28.78 17.62
C ALA A 79 -1.69 27.28 17.73
N THR A 80 -2.46 26.90 18.74
CA THR A 80 -2.93 25.53 18.92
C THR A 80 -4.42 25.48 19.22
N LEU A 81 -5.16 24.62 18.51
CA LEU A 81 -6.49 24.18 18.92
C LEU A 81 -6.36 22.77 19.53
N VAL A 82 -6.78 22.61 20.78
CA VAL A 82 -6.69 21.33 21.52
C VAL A 82 -8.09 20.85 21.84
N CYS A 83 -8.46 19.62 21.47
CA CYS A 83 -9.70 19.02 21.96
C CYS A 83 -9.60 18.73 23.47
N SER A 84 -10.66 19.06 24.21
CA SER A 84 -10.75 18.76 25.64
C SER A 84 -10.61 17.26 25.92
N ASN A 85 -9.86 16.94 27.00
CA ASN A 85 -9.73 15.57 27.51
C ASN A 85 -10.80 15.21 28.56
N SER A 86 -11.69 16.15 28.90
CA SER A 86 -12.77 15.90 29.86
C SER A 86 -13.83 14.99 29.24
N PRO A 87 -14.41 14.02 29.98
CA PRO A 87 -15.46 13.14 29.46
C PRO A 87 -16.60 13.93 28.79
N GLY A 88 -16.94 13.56 27.55
CA GLY A 88 -17.92 14.30 26.77
C GLY A 88 -17.85 14.05 25.27
N ALA A 89 -18.83 14.59 24.56
CA ALA A 89 -18.85 14.60 23.10
C ALA A 89 -18.56 16.03 22.61
N TYR A 90 -17.53 16.16 21.79
CA TYR A 90 -17.12 17.41 21.18
C TYR A 90 -17.27 17.31 19.66
N TYR A 91 -17.83 18.36 19.08
CA TYR A 91 -18.17 18.37 17.66
C TYR A 91 -17.78 19.71 17.06
N LEU A 92 -16.85 19.69 16.11
CA LEU A 92 -16.45 20.85 15.31
C LEU A 92 -17.15 20.77 13.96
N LYS A 93 -18.14 21.64 13.73
CA LYS A 93 -18.87 21.71 12.47
C LYS A 93 -18.29 22.80 11.59
N CYS A 94 -17.67 22.42 10.48
CA CYS A 94 -16.97 23.35 9.60
C CYS A 94 -17.88 23.95 8.52
N ASN A 95 -17.92 25.29 8.45
CA ASN A 95 -18.50 26.06 7.36
C ASN A 95 -17.39 26.46 6.38
N GLY A 96 -17.01 25.52 5.51
CA GLY A 96 -15.84 25.67 4.63
C GLY A 96 -14.61 24.92 5.14
N SER A 97 -13.48 25.12 4.45
CA SER A 97 -12.22 24.44 4.82
C SER A 97 -11.62 25.04 6.08
N LEU A 98 -11.14 24.19 6.98
CA LEU A 98 -10.34 24.59 8.13
C LEU A 98 -8.92 24.92 7.63
N THR A 99 -8.47 26.15 7.83
CA THR A 99 -7.11 26.58 7.49
C THR A 99 -6.19 26.36 8.69
N LEU A 100 -5.32 25.36 8.61
CA LEU A 100 -4.43 24.94 9.68
C LEU A 100 -2.99 25.38 9.37
N ASN A 101 -2.54 26.47 10.00
CA ASN A 101 -1.14 26.91 9.96
C ASN A 101 -0.39 26.68 11.28
N GLY A 102 -1.14 26.41 12.36
CA GLY A 102 -0.63 25.99 13.66
C GLY A 102 -0.82 24.49 13.90
N ILE A 103 -1.25 24.13 15.11
CA ILE A 103 -1.45 22.74 15.52
C ILE A 103 -2.93 22.48 15.81
N LEU A 104 -3.44 21.36 15.31
CA LEU A 104 -4.71 20.78 15.76
C LEU A 104 -4.42 19.49 16.51
N LYS A 105 -4.79 19.45 17.79
CA LYS A 105 -4.41 18.38 18.72
C LYS A 105 -5.62 17.72 19.37
N ALA A 106 -5.60 16.39 19.45
CA ALA A 106 -6.56 15.61 20.23
C ALA A 106 -5.86 14.36 20.79
N GLY A 107 -5.83 14.25 22.11
CA GLY A 107 -4.92 13.35 22.82
C GLY A 107 -3.52 13.93 22.98
N VAL A 108 -2.66 13.24 23.74
CA VAL A 108 -1.30 13.72 24.07
C VAL A 108 -0.25 13.09 23.16
N SER A 109 -0.31 11.77 23.01
CA SER A 109 0.62 10.98 22.20
C SER A 109 0.02 9.62 21.84
N ALA A 110 0.73 8.81 21.02
CA ALA A 110 0.31 7.45 20.73
C ALA A 110 0.24 6.53 21.97
N ARG A 111 0.94 6.86 23.06
CA ARG A 111 0.89 6.12 24.35
C ARG A 111 -0.16 6.67 25.31
N GLU A 112 -0.57 7.90 25.10
CA GLU A 112 -1.58 8.61 25.88
C GLU A 112 -2.59 9.22 24.90
N PRO A 113 -3.41 8.37 24.24
CA PRO A 113 -4.38 8.82 23.25
C PRO A 113 -5.51 9.63 23.92
N LEU A 114 -6.39 10.21 23.10
CA LEU A 114 -7.63 10.82 23.58
C LEU A 114 -8.41 9.78 24.41
N PRO A 115 -8.88 10.09 25.63
CA PRO A 115 -9.53 9.11 26.50
C PRO A 115 -10.77 8.45 25.84
N ALA A 116 -11.03 7.19 26.16
CA ALA A 116 -12.17 6.42 25.65
C ALA A 116 -13.53 7.10 25.91
N SER A 117 -13.62 7.82 27.04
CA SER A 117 -14.82 8.55 27.47
C SER A 117 -15.03 9.87 26.73
N VAL A 118 -14.16 10.21 25.78
CA VAL A 118 -14.22 11.44 24.99
C VAL A 118 -14.35 11.11 23.52
N THR A 119 -15.30 11.74 22.84
CA THR A 119 -15.39 11.68 21.37
C THR A 119 -15.17 13.05 20.78
N PHE A 120 -14.35 13.13 19.72
CA PHE A 120 -14.13 14.35 18.96
C PHE A 120 -14.46 14.13 17.48
N THR A 121 -15.46 14.84 16.97
CA THR A 121 -15.87 14.76 15.57
C THR A 121 -15.58 16.07 14.86
N ILE A 122 -14.90 15.98 13.71
CA ILE A 122 -14.72 17.08 12.77
C ILE A 122 -15.61 16.79 11.56
N ASP A 123 -16.62 17.63 11.37
CA ASP A 123 -17.62 17.48 10.32
C ASP A 123 -17.37 18.48 9.19
N LEU A 124 -16.97 17.97 8.03
CA LEU A 124 -16.61 18.78 6.88
C LEU A 124 -17.82 18.94 5.94
N ALA A 125 -18.27 20.18 5.74
CA ALA A 125 -19.36 20.47 4.82
C ALA A 125 -18.90 20.50 3.36
N GLY A 126 -19.64 19.84 2.45
CA GLY A 126 -19.39 19.93 1.01
C GLY A 126 -17.96 19.49 0.64
N SER A 127 -17.26 20.25 -0.19
CA SER A 127 -15.88 19.94 -0.61
C SER A 127 -14.80 20.43 0.37
N SER A 128 -15.16 20.74 1.62
CA SER A 128 -14.23 21.25 2.63
C SER A 128 -13.18 20.22 3.05
N THR A 129 -12.03 20.72 3.49
CA THR A 129 -10.86 19.95 3.94
C THR A 129 -10.25 20.59 5.19
N ILE A 130 -9.44 19.83 5.93
CA ILE A 130 -8.42 20.38 6.82
C ILE A 130 -7.18 20.70 5.97
N ASN A 131 -6.99 21.97 5.64
CA ASN A 131 -5.88 22.44 4.82
C ASN A 131 -4.69 22.83 5.67
N CYS A 132 -3.63 22.02 5.65
CA CYS A 132 -2.42 22.24 6.45
C CYS A 132 -1.43 23.22 5.80
N GLN A 133 -1.65 23.64 4.56
CA GLN A 133 -0.79 24.57 3.82
C GLN A 133 0.71 24.22 3.84
N SER A 134 1.06 22.94 4.03
CA SER A 134 2.44 22.46 4.20
C SER A 134 3.20 23.02 5.41
N VAL A 135 2.50 23.61 6.39
CA VAL A 135 3.09 24.19 7.61
C VAL A 135 2.36 23.75 8.88
N GLY A 136 1.04 23.58 8.79
CA GLY A 136 0.22 23.09 9.88
C GLY A 136 0.46 21.62 10.18
N ARG A 137 0.27 21.27 11.46
CA ARG A 137 0.46 19.91 11.95
C ARG A 137 -0.81 19.38 12.61
N LEU A 138 -1.16 18.14 12.27
CA LEU A 138 -2.14 17.37 13.02
C LEU A 138 -1.44 16.49 14.04
N GLU A 139 -1.96 16.50 15.26
CA GLU A 139 -1.57 15.64 16.37
C GLU A 139 -2.83 14.94 16.89
N LEU A 140 -3.39 14.03 16.08
CA LEU A 140 -4.60 13.28 16.38
C LEU A 140 -4.22 11.88 16.84
N TYR A 141 -4.47 11.57 18.11
CA TYR A 141 -4.15 10.29 18.73
C TYR A 141 -5.44 9.63 19.19
N CYS A 142 -6.17 8.99 18.28
CA CYS A 142 -7.34 8.20 18.69
C CYS A 142 -6.91 6.98 19.51
N GLN A 143 -7.84 6.44 20.28
CA GLN A 143 -7.64 5.13 20.88
C GLN A 143 -7.65 4.07 19.77
N GLU A 144 -6.55 3.34 19.65
CA GLU A 144 -6.41 2.22 18.72
C GLU A 144 -6.90 0.95 19.40
N PRO A 145 -7.63 0.07 18.69
CA PRO A 145 -7.90 -1.28 19.19
C PRO A 145 -6.58 -2.07 19.24
N ASP A 146 -6.51 -3.02 20.16
CA ASP A 146 -5.41 -3.99 20.20
C ASP A 146 -5.43 -4.85 18.92
N HIS A 147 -6.65 -5.17 18.46
CA HIS A 147 -6.90 -5.90 17.22
C HIS A 147 -7.65 -4.99 16.22
N ARG A 148 -6.90 -4.31 15.34
CA ARG A 148 -7.48 -3.45 14.27
C ARG A 148 -8.25 -4.24 13.21
N ALA A 149 -7.74 -5.42 12.88
CA ALA A 149 -8.32 -6.32 11.89
C ALA A 149 -8.16 -7.76 12.37
N ILE A 150 -9.22 -8.55 12.23
CA ILE A 150 -9.25 -9.98 12.54
C ILE A 150 -9.77 -10.74 11.31
N ALA A 151 -9.71 -12.07 11.32
CA ALA A 151 -10.17 -12.87 10.18
C ALA A 151 -11.36 -13.78 10.53
N LEU A 152 -12.20 -14.04 9.53
CA LEU A 152 -13.21 -15.09 9.63
C LEU A 152 -12.55 -16.47 9.65
N THR A 153 -12.92 -17.33 10.60
CA THR A 153 -12.42 -18.71 10.65
C THR A 153 -13.15 -19.64 9.70
N THR A 154 -14.39 -19.31 9.35
CA THR A 154 -15.23 -20.03 8.40
C THR A 154 -15.90 -19.06 7.45
N ALA A 155 -16.33 -19.54 6.28
CA ALA A 155 -17.16 -18.74 5.38
C ALA A 155 -18.48 -18.33 6.06
N ALA A 156 -19.04 -17.20 5.64
CA ALA A 156 -20.33 -16.68 6.09
C ALA A 156 -21.24 -16.43 4.89
N ASP A 157 -22.46 -16.96 4.92
CA ASP A 157 -23.41 -16.86 3.81
C ASP A 157 -24.12 -15.50 3.75
N ILE A 158 -24.80 -15.24 2.62
CA ILE A 158 -25.71 -14.10 2.49
C ILE A 158 -26.76 -14.17 3.60
N GLY A 159 -26.99 -13.04 4.27
CA GLY A 159 -27.92 -12.93 5.39
C GLY A 159 -27.36 -13.39 6.74
N ALA A 160 -26.14 -13.92 6.80
CA ALA A 160 -25.52 -14.31 8.06
C ALA A 160 -25.35 -13.10 8.99
N THR A 161 -25.78 -13.23 10.24
CA THR A 161 -25.61 -12.20 11.28
C THR A 161 -24.54 -12.60 12.30
N VAL A 162 -24.13 -13.86 12.34
CA VAL A 162 -23.09 -14.36 13.24
C VAL A 162 -21.86 -14.70 12.40
N LEU A 163 -20.74 -14.07 12.73
CA LEU A 163 -19.47 -14.23 12.05
C LEU A 163 -18.49 -14.95 12.98
N SER A 164 -18.07 -16.16 12.63
CA SER A 164 -17.02 -16.88 13.37
C SER A 164 -15.67 -16.22 13.12
N VAL A 165 -14.94 -15.85 14.18
CA VAL A 165 -13.68 -15.10 14.09
C VAL A 165 -12.52 -15.83 14.76
N ASP A 166 -11.30 -15.46 14.42
CA ASP A 166 -10.06 -16.10 14.87
C ASP A 166 -9.47 -15.53 16.17
N THR A 167 -10.08 -14.46 16.69
CA THR A 167 -9.53 -13.66 17.79
C THR A 167 -10.62 -13.34 18.82
N ASP A 168 -10.29 -13.47 20.10
CA ASP A 168 -11.17 -13.06 21.22
C ASP A 168 -11.08 -11.54 21.41
N LEU A 169 -12.20 -10.85 21.21
CA LEU A 169 -12.31 -9.40 21.30
C LEU A 169 -12.89 -8.90 22.63
N THR A 170 -13.18 -9.78 23.59
CA THR A 170 -13.92 -9.40 24.82
C THR A 170 -13.18 -8.42 25.73
N GLY A 171 -11.86 -8.26 25.55
CA GLY A 171 -11.04 -7.26 26.25
C GLY A 171 -10.66 -6.03 25.43
N ASP A 172 -11.07 -5.95 24.16
CA ASP A 172 -10.72 -4.85 23.25
C ASP A 172 -11.82 -3.76 23.24
N ILE A 173 -11.59 -2.65 22.56
CA ILE A 173 -12.52 -1.50 22.46
C ILE A 173 -13.72 -1.75 21.53
N TRP A 174 -13.86 -2.96 21.01
CA TRP A 174 -14.98 -3.35 20.15
C TRP A 174 -16.27 -3.39 20.99
N ALA A 175 -17.30 -2.66 20.59
CA ALA A 175 -18.52 -2.53 21.38
C ALA A 175 -19.79 -2.57 20.51
N PRO A 176 -20.96 -2.91 21.09
CA PRO A 176 -22.24 -2.76 20.41
C PRO A 176 -22.43 -1.37 19.83
N GLY A 177 -22.97 -1.30 18.60
CA GLY A 177 -23.16 -0.05 17.87
C GLY A 177 -21.91 0.45 17.14
N CYS A 178 -20.71 -0.05 17.44
CA CYS A 178 -19.55 0.21 16.60
C CYS A 178 -19.74 -0.38 15.21
N GLU A 179 -19.26 0.35 14.21
CA GLU A 179 -19.23 -0.09 12.83
C GLU A 179 -17.96 -0.88 12.55
N VAL A 180 -18.12 -1.95 11.77
CA VAL A 180 -17.05 -2.80 11.25
C VAL A 180 -17.19 -2.90 9.73
N ASN A 181 -16.05 -2.96 9.04
CA ASN A 181 -16.01 -3.38 7.65
C ASN A 181 -15.75 -4.88 7.59
N ILE A 182 -16.41 -5.55 6.64
CA ILE A 182 -16.19 -6.94 6.31
C ILE A 182 -15.69 -7.00 4.87
N ASP A 183 -14.38 -7.17 4.74
CA ASP A 183 -13.67 -7.18 3.46
C ASP A 183 -13.48 -8.63 3.02
N ASP A 184 -14.13 -9.03 1.92
CA ASP A 184 -13.93 -10.37 1.38
C ASP A 184 -12.50 -10.54 0.84
N VAL A 185 -12.02 -11.77 0.88
CA VAL A 185 -10.70 -12.17 0.36
C VAL A 185 -10.81 -13.20 -0.77
N ALA A 186 -12.03 -13.43 -1.26
CA ALA A 186 -12.31 -14.30 -2.38
C ALA A 186 -12.96 -13.53 -3.54
N GLY A 187 -12.64 -13.96 -4.76
CA GLY A 187 -13.24 -13.42 -5.98
C GLY A 187 -12.38 -12.35 -6.68
N PRO A 188 -12.78 -11.96 -7.90
CA PRO A 188 -11.95 -11.12 -8.78
C PRO A 188 -12.01 -9.62 -8.47
N LEU A 189 -12.97 -9.19 -7.65
CA LEU A 189 -13.24 -7.79 -7.34
C LEU A 189 -13.37 -7.61 -5.83
N PRO A 190 -12.93 -6.47 -5.28
CA PRO A 190 -13.09 -6.22 -3.85
C PRO A 190 -14.56 -6.19 -3.47
N ASP A 191 -14.86 -6.72 -2.29
CA ASP A 191 -16.20 -6.76 -1.75
C ASP A 191 -16.18 -6.39 -0.27
N THR A 192 -16.40 -5.11 0.00
CA THR A 192 -16.46 -4.55 1.35
C THR A 192 -17.89 -4.16 1.70
N GLU A 193 -18.36 -4.56 2.87
CA GLU A 193 -19.61 -4.04 3.44
C GLU A 193 -19.44 -3.59 4.88
N THR A 194 -20.11 -2.51 5.25
CA THR A 194 -20.08 -1.95 6.61
C THR A 194 -21.32 -2.40 7.38
N LYS A 195 -21.12 -2.88 8.60
CA LYS A 195 -22.17 -3.38 9.50
C LYS A 195 -21.94 -2.87 10.92
N ALA A 196 -23.01 -2.73 11.69
CA ALA A 196 -22.90 -2.43 13.11
C ALA A 196 -22.92 -3.72 13.94
N ILE A 197 -22.16 -3.73 15.02
CA ILE A 197 -22.16 -4.81 16.01
C ILE A 197 -23.46 -4.75 16.82
N ALA A 198 -24.15 -5.88 16.97
CA ALA A 198 -25.39 -5.98 17.73
C ALA A 198 -25.15 -5.87 19.26
N PRO A 199 -26.18 -5.51 20.04
CA PRO A 199 -26.15 -5.66 21.51
C PRO A 199 -25.75 -7.08 21.92
N GLY A 200 -24.76 -7.21 22.82
CA GLY A 200 -24.20 -8.50 23.22
C GLY A 200 -23.48 -9.26 22.09
N GLY A 201 -23.08 -8.54 21.03
CA GLY A 201 -22.51 -9.13 19.82
C GLY A 201 -21.03 -9.45 19.88
N ILE A 202 -20.30 -9.05 20.92
CA ILE A 202 -18.88 -9.41 21.10
C ILE A 202 -18.79 -10.68 21.93
N ARG A 203 -18.21 -11.75 21.35
CA ARG A 203 -17.96 -13.04 21.99
C ARG A 203 -16.55 -13.54 21.65
N PRO A 204 -15.98 -14.47 22.43
CA PRO A 204 -14.62 -14.95 22.21
C PRO A 204 -14.34 -15.57 20.84
N THR A 205 -15.35 -16.11 20.18
CA THR A 205 -15.20 -16.85 18.91
C THR A 205 -16.07 -16.31 17.78
N ASN A 206 -16.88 -15.29 18.04
CA ASN A 206 -17.75 -14.72 17.01
C ASN A 206 -18.18 -13.28 17.31
N ILE A 207 -18.54 -12.58 16.24
CA ILE A 207 -19.21 -11.27 16.26
C ILE A 207 -20.64 -11.44 15.76
N ILE A 208 -21.60 -10.80 16.43
CA ILE A 208 -22.99 -10.71 15.97
C ILE A 208 -23.27 -9.31 15.43
N LEU A 209 -23.80 -9.24 14.22
CA LEU A 209 -24.16 -8.03 13.49
C LEU A 209 -25.63 -7.66 13.70
N THR A 210 -25.96 -6.38 13.59
CA THR A 210 -27.35 -5.88 13.64
C THR A 210 -28.17 -6.25 12.42
N SER A 211 -27.52 -6.55 11.29
CA SER A 211 -28.16 -6.98 10.05
C SER A 211 -27.30 -8.02 9.33
N GLY A 212 -27.95 -8.89 8.55
CA GLY A 212 -27.27 -9.95 7.81
C GLY A 212 -26.38 -9.41 6.70
N LEU A 213 -25.37 -10.20 6.32
CA LEU A 213 -24.47 -9.87 5.22
C LEU A 213 -25.24 -9.69 3.90
N ALA A 214 -24.86 -8.70 3.09
CA ALA A 214 -25.46 -8.52 1.77
C ALA A 214 -24.90 -9.53 0.75
N ARG A 215 -23.63 -9.90 0.94
CA ARG A 215 -22.92 -10.89 0.13
C ARG A 215 -22.21 -11.91 1.01
N ALA A 216 -22.10 -13.15 0.53
CA ALA A 216 -21.32 -14.16 1.22
C ALA A 216 -19.85 -13.75 1.29
N LYS A 217 -19.16 -14.17 2.36
CA LYS A 217 -17.74 -13.87 2.63
C LYS A 217 -16.99 -15.18 2.83
N ALA A 218 -15.79 -15.28 2.26
CA ALA A 218 -14.98 -16.48 2.41
C ALA A 218 -14.32 -16.56 3.80
N ALA A 219 -13.88 -17.77 4.17
CA ALA A 219 -12.95 -17.92 5.28
C ALA A 219 -11.68 -17.09 5.01
N GLY A 220 -11.16 -16.44 6.04
CA GLY A 220 -10.05 -15.50 5.95
C GLY A 220 -10.45 -14.06 5.60
N ALA A 221 -11.73 -13.78 5.29
CA ALA A 221 -12.22 -12.42 5.11
C ALA A 221 -11.93 -11.58 6.35
N LYS A 222 -11.62 -10.29 6.16
CA LYS A 222 -11.20 -9.42 7.25
C LYS A 222 -12.40 -8.72 7.87
N VAL A 223 -12.48 -8.74 9.19
CA VAL A 223 -13.40 -7.90 9.97
C VAL A 223 -12.58 -6.81 10.63
N ILE A 224 -12.92 -5.55 10.37
CA ILE A 224 -12.09 -4.39 10.69
C ILE A 224 -12.94 -3.39 11.47
N LEU A 225 -12.52 -3.02 12.69
CA LEU A 225 -13.21 -1.99 13.46
C LEU A 225 -13.03 -0.63 12.81
N VAL A 226 -14.12 0.03 12.44
CA VAL A 226 -14.11 1.36 11.81
C VAL A 226 -14.27 2.45 12.85
N THR A 227 -15.20 2.27 13.78
CA THR A 227 -15.51 3.29 14.79
C THR A 227 -14.28 3.67 15.62
N ARG A 228 -13.94 4.97 15.66
CA ARG A 228 -12.95 5.56 16.57
C ARG A 228 -13.52 6.74 17.34
N ASN A 229 -12.83 7.12 18.41
CA ASN A 229 -13.20 8.25 19.26
C ASN A 229 -12.74 9.61 18.70
N ILE A 230 -11.87 9.63 17.67
CA ILE A 230 -11.62 10.82 16.84
C ILE A 230 -12.13 10.52 15.43
N ARG A 231 -12.95 11.41 14.87
CA ARG A 231 -13.61 11.20 13.57
C ARG A 231 -13.49 12.42 12.66
N ILE A 232 -13.28 12.18 11.37
CA ILE A 232 -13.36 13.18 10.29
C ILE A 232 -14.33 12.66 9.23
N ILE A 233 -15.45 13.35 9.05
CA ILE A 233 -16.61 12.84 8.29
C ILE A 233 -17.20 13.87 7.31
N SER A 234 -18.16 13.41 6.50
CA SER A 234 -19.04 14.19 5.60
C SER A 234 -18.38 14.92 4.41
N GLY A 235 -17.07 15.13 4.45
CA GLY A 235 -16.33 15.80 3.38
C GLY A 235 -16.47 15.07 2.04
N LYS A 236 -16.84 15.81 1.00
CA LYS A 236 -16.88 15.38 -0.41
C LYS A 236 -15.57 15.60 -1.15
N GLY A 237 -14.62 16.33 -0.53
CA GLY A 237 -13.25 16.49 -0.99
C GLY A 237 -12.29 15.50 -0.32
N TYR A 238 -11.03 15.90 -0.19
CA TYR A 238 -10.08 15.27 0.74
C TYR A 238 -10.39 15.70 2.17
N ALA A 239 -10.27 14.80 3.14
CA ALA A 239 -10.39 15.14 4.56
C ALA A 239 -9.24 16.03 5.01
N ILE A 240 -8.02 15.72 4.55
CA ILE A 240 -6.80 16.42 4.94
C ILE A 240 -5.93 16.65 3.70
N THR A 241 -5.40 17.87 3.55
CA THR A 241 -4.50 18.23 2.46
C THR A 241 -3.19 18.83 2.96
N ASN A 242 -2.08 18.36 2.40
CA ASN A 242 -0.71 18.82 2.61
C ASN A 242 -0.20 18.81 4.07
N PRO A 243 -0.49 17.78 4.89
CA PRO A 243 0.10 17.71 6.24
C PRO A 243 1.59 17.35 6.16
N ILE A 244 2.42 18.00 6.97
CA ILE A 244 3.85 17.66 7.11
C ILE A 244 4.15 17.30 8.56
N GLY A 245 4.92 16.23 8.81
CA GLY A 245 5.37 15.87 10.16
C GLY A 245 4.22 15.66 11.16
N SER A 246 3.07 15.21 10.67
CA SER A 246 1.83 15.04 11.43
C SER A 246 1.69 13.59 11.92
N TYR A 247 0.97 13.42 13.02
CA TYR A 247 0.47 12.12 13.47
C TYR A 247 -1.05 12.12 13.32
N VAL A 248 -1.56 11.30 12.40
CA VAL A 248 -2.98 11.24 12.07
C VAL A 248 -3.51 9.86 12.40
N ALA A 249 -4.05 9.69 13.60
CA ALA A 249 -4.85 8.53 13.98
C ALA A 249 -6.28 8.99 14.30
N ALA A 250 -7.18 8.73 13.36
CA ALA A 250 -8.60 9.03 13.44
C ALA A 250 -9.37 8.05 12.53
N GLU A 251 -10.69 7.97 12.71
CA GLU A 251 -11.60 7.43 11.72
C GLU A 251 -11.86 8.49 10.65
N ILE A 252 -11.49 8.20 9.40
CA ILE A 252 -11.72 9.08 8.25
C ILE A 252 -12.70 8.40 7.30
N ARG A 253 -13.87 9.03 7.13
CA ARG A 253 -14.97 8.58 6.26
C ARG A 253 -15.51 9.73 5.41
N THR A 254 -14.67 10.17 4.50
CA THR A 254 -14.95 11.22 3.51
C THR A 254 -14.85 10.61 2.11
N ALA A 255 -15.23 11.37 1.08
CA ALA A 255 -15.08 10.93 -0.31
C ALA A 255 -13.62 10.61 -0.66
N ASN A 256 -12.66 11.33 -0.07
CA ASN A 256 -11.23 11.04 -0.13
C ASN A 256 -10.57 11.28 1.23
N GLY A 257 -9.61 10.45 1.61
CA GLY A 257 -8.88 10.55 2.87
C GLY A 257 -7.85 11.68 2.86
N ILE A 258 -6.59 11.34 2.62
CA ILE A 258 -5.45 12.27 2.79
C ILE A 258 -4.78 12.52 1.43
N ASN A 259 -4.38 13.77 1.16
CA ASN A 259 -3.63 14.15 -0.04
C ASN A 259 -2.36 14.92 0.30
N GLY A 260 -1.25 14.57 -0.34
CA GLY A 260 0.00 15.34 -0.28
C GLY A 260 0.67 15.32 1.09
N ALA A 261 0.54 14.24 1.86
CA ALA A 261 1.20 14.13 3.15
C ALA A 261 2.71 13.92 2.96
N ALA A 262 3.52 14.59 3.78
CA ALA A 262 4.97 14.38 3.83
C ALA A 262 5.43 14.04 5.25
N ASP A 263 6.24 12.99 5.39
CA ASP A 263 6.88 12.60 6.66
C ASP A 263 5.89 12.43 7.82
N CYS A 264 4.68 11.94 7.51
CA CYS A 264 3.61 11.74 8.47
C CYS A 264 3.53 10.29 8.95
N VAL A 265 3.03 10.11 10.17
CA VAL A 265 2.55 8.81 10.66
C VAL A 265 1.03 8.76 10.52
N ILE A 266 0.53 7.73 9.86
CA ILE A 266 -0.90 7.53 9.64
C ILE A 266 -1.34 6.28 10.38
N GLY A 267 -2.05 6.50 11.48
CA GLY A 267 -2.78 5.49 12.25
C GLY A 267 -4.27 5.54 11.94
N GLY A 268 -5.08 5.06 12.88
CA GLY A 268 -6.53 5.02 12.80
C GLY A 268 -7.01 4.18 11.63
N ILE A 269 -8.08 4.65 10.99
CA ILE A 269 -8.67 3.99 9.83
C ILE A 269 -9.12 4.99 8.76
N LEU A 270 -8.79 4.68 7.52
CA LEU A 270 -9.35 5.34 6.33
C LEU A 270 -10.30 4.35 5.65
N SER A 271 -11.59 4.66 5.63
CA SER A 271 -12.63 3.70 5.26
C SER A 271 -13.56 4.25 4.18
N GLY A 272 -13.78 3.46 3.12
CA GLY A 272 -14.78 3.76 2.08
C GLY A 272 -14.44 4.98 1.20
N CYS A 273 -13.17 5.40 1.17
CA CYS A 273 -12.73 6.53 0.38
C CYS A 273 -12.47 6.14 -1.09
N THR A 274 -12.56 7.09 -2.01
CA THR A 274 -11.99 6.89 -3.36
C THR A 274 -10.48 6.74 -3.24
N ASN A 275 -9.82 7.71 -2.61
CA ASN A 275 -8.40 7.65 -2.29
C ASN A 275 -8.22 7.58 -0.78
N GLY A 276 -7.61 6.52 -0.26
CA GLY A 276 -7.18 6.44 1.14
C GLY A 276 -6.10 7.49 1.38
N ASN A 277 -4.93 7.29 0.79
CA ASN A 277 -3.87 8.28 0.75
C ASN A 277 -3.38 8.52 -0.68
N ASN A 278 -3.33 9.78 -1.12
CA ASN A 278 -2.90 10.19 -2.44
C ASN A 278 -1.65 11.07 -2.45
N CYS A 279 -0.74 10.83 -3.39
CA CYS A 279 0.42 11.66 -3.71
C CYS A 279 1.28 12.05 -2.49
N SER A 280 1.45 11.12 -1.55
CA SER A 280 2.23 11.37 -0.33
C SER A 280 3.64 10.81 -0.42
N SER A 281 4.56 11.38 0.36
CA SER A 281 5.96 10.97 0.42
C SER A 281 6.43 10.71 1.85
N GLY A 282 7.25 9.68 2.05
CA GLY A 282 7.89 9.43 3.36
C GLY A 282 6.91 9.05 4.48
N ILE A 283 5.67 8.69 4.18
CA ILE A 283 4.70 8.33 5.23
C ILE A 283 5.01 6.96 5.85
N VAL A 284 4.68 6.82 7.13
CA VAL A 284 4.62 5.54 7.82
C VAL A 284 3.16 5.21 8.12
N HIS A 285 2.60 4.24 7.40
CA HIS A 285 1.25 3.76 7.64
C HIS A 285 1.27 2.63 8.69
N LEU A 286 0.61 2.85 9.82
CA LEU A 286 0.48 1.92 10.95
C LEU A 286 -0.97 1.45 11.16
N GLY A 287 -1.94 2.21 10.65
CA GLY A 287 -3.36 1.97 10.83
C GLY A 287 -3.95 0.98 9.84
N THR A 288 -5.20 1.23 9.45
CA THR A 288 -5.90 0.42 8.47
C THR A 288 -6.46 1.28 7.34
N ILE A 289 -6.41 0.79 6.11
CA ILE A 289 -7.18 1.31 4.97
C ILE A 289 -8.12 0.20 4.50
N SER A 290 -9.42 0.47 4.44
CA SER A 290 -10.42 -0.56 4.13
C SER A 290 -11.50 -0.04 3.18
N GLY A 291 -11.87 -0.86 2.20
CA GLY A 291 -12.99 -0.55 1.29
C GLY A 291 -12.77 0.65 0.38
N CYS A 292 -11.52 1.05 0.13
CA CYS A 292 -11.21 2.20 -0.71
C CYS A 292 -11.08 1.81 -2.21
N THR A 293 -11.21 2.77 -3.14
CA THR A 293 -10.81 2.47 -4.53
C THR A 293 -9.29 2.32 -4.60
N TYR A 294 -8.55 3.29 -4.09
CA TYR A 294 -7.10 3.24 -3.99
C TYR A 294 -6.69 3.32 -2.52
N GLY A 295 -5.93 2.34 -2.03
CA GLY A 295 -5.38 2.38 -0.68
C GLY A 295 -4.31 3.46 -0.57
N LEU A 296 -3.16 3.23 -1.21
CA LEU A 296 -2.09 4.20 -1.42
C LEU A 296 -1.93 4.50 -2.92
N LEU A 297 -2.25 5.73 -3.33
CA LEU A 297 -2.19 6.21 -4.71
C LEU A 297 -0.98 7.12 -4.92
N CYS A 298 -0.12 6.78 -5.90
CA CYS A 298 1.02 7.60 -6.33
C CYS A 298 1.96 8.01 -5.19
N CYS A 299 2.04 7.19 -4.14
CA CYS A 299 2.87 7.47 -2.97
C CYS A 299 4.32 7.05 -3.22
N THR A 300 5.28 7.78 -2.66
CA THR A 300 6.72 7.55 -2.87
C THR A 300 7.50 7.43 -1.57
N ALA A 301 8.48 6.52 -1.53
CA ALA A 301 9.32 6.28 -0.34
C ALA A 301 8.53 6.04 0.96
N CYS A 302 7.30 5.52 0.85
CA CYS A 302 6.39 5.28 1.96
C CYS A 302 6.59 3.87 2.54
N THR A 303 6.31 3.71 3.84
CA THR A 303 6.35 2.41 4.52
C THR A 303 4.95 1.99 4.97
N ASN A 304 4.43 0.90 4.42
CA ASN A 304 3.24 0.22 4.94
C ASN A 304 3.64 -0.83 6.00
N ARG A 305 3.24 -0.60 7.25
CA ARG A 305 3.28 -1.59 8.35
C ARG A 305 1.88 -2.00 8.85
N GLY A 306 0.86 -1.27 8.42
CA GLY A 306 -0.54 -1.53 8.75
C GLY A 306 -1.20 -2.53 7.81
N THR A 307 -2.52 -2.44 7.74
CA THR A 307 -3.37 -3.32 6.91
C THR A 307 -4.04 -2.49 5.82
N ILE A 308 -3.93 -2.91 4.57
CA ILE A 308 -4.72 -2.39 3.45
C ILE A 308 -5.62 -3.53 2.96
N SER A 309 -6.93 -3.34 3.02
CA SER A 309 -7.88 -4.41 2.75
C SER A 309 -9.07 -3.96 1.91
N GLY A 310 -9.66 -4.88 1.13
CA GLY A 310 -10.92 -4.65 0.44
C GLY A 310 -10.89 -3.52 -0.60
N CYS A 311 -9.71 -3.18 -1.13
CA CYS A 311 -9.56 -2.06 -2.08
C CYS A 311 -9.55 -2.51 -3.55
N ASN A 312 -9.91 -1.63 -4.50
CA ASN A 312 -9.68 -1.97 -5.92
C ASN A 312 -8.17 -2.12 -6.19
N TYR A 313 -7.38 -1.19 -5.65
CA TYR A 313 -5.93 -1.21 -5.70
C TYR A 313 -5.39 -0.96 -4.29
N GLY A 314 -4.65 -1.91 -3.73
CA GLY A 314 -4.00 -1.72 -2.43
C GLY A 314 -2.94 -0.62 -2.52
N LEU A 315 -1.97 -0.80 -3.42
CA LEU A 315 -0.98 0.21 -3.78
C LEU A 315 -1.02 0.44 -5.30
N TYR A 316 -1.09 1.70 -5.74
CA TYR A 316 -1.20 2.06 -7.16
C TYR A 316 -0.13 3.08 -7.56
N SER A 317 0.66 2.76 -8.59
CA SER A 317 1.64 3.65 -9.22
C SER A 317 2.63 4.32 -8.25
N GLY A 318 2.97 3.63 -7.16
CA GLY A 318 3.95 4.11 -6.19
C GLY A 318 5.38 3.68 -6.52
N SER A 319 6.36 4.45 -6.07
CA SER A 319 7.78 4.17 -6.28
C SER A 319 8.59 4.15 -4.99
N GLY A 320 9.54 3.21 -4.87
CA GLY A 320 10.44 3.11 -3.71
C GLY A 320 9.75 2.77 -2.38
N ASN A 321 8.49 2.34 -2.41
CA ASN A 321 7.72 2.02 -1.21
C ASN A 321 8.16 0.70 -0.59
N THR A 322 8.02 0.61 0.73
CA THR A 322 8.29 -0.61 1.52
C THR A 322 7.00 -1.14 2.12
N THR A 323 6.70 -2.43 1.93
CA THR A 323 5.55 -3.10 2.54
C THR A 323 6.02 -4.24 3.44
N THR A 324 5.86 -4.03 4.75
CA THR A 324 6.08 -5.03 5.81
C THR A 324 4.77 -5.51 6.44
N GLY A 325 3.70 -4.72 6.28
CA GLY A 325 2.35 -5.05 6.74
C GLY A 325 1.60 -5.96 5.76
N GLU A 326 0.27 -5.87 5.82
CA GLU A 326 -0.63 -6.74 5.05
C GLU A 326 -1.35 -5.95 3.93
N VAL A 327 -1.50 -6.60 2.78
CA VAL A 327 -2.42 -6.18 1.71
C VAL A 327 -3.33 -7.35 1.38
N SER A 328 -4.65 -7.21 1.56
CA SER A 328 -5.58 -8.33 1.43
C SER A 328 -6.89 -8.01 0.71
N GLY A 329 -7.48 -8.98 0.02
CA GLY A 329 -8.84 -8.83 -0.53
C GLY A 329 -8.98 -7.71 -1.57
N CYS A 330 -7.87 -7.37 -2.25
CA CYS A 330 -7.85 -6.29 -3.24
C CYS A 330 -8.00 -6.84 -4.67
N GLY A 331 -8.58 -6.06 -5.59
CA GLY A 331 -8.52 -6.41 -7.01
C GLY A 331 -7.07 -6.53 -7.50
N TYR A 332 -6.26 -5.55 -7.14
CA TYR A 332 -4.81 -5.60 -7.31
C TYR A 332 -4.17 -5.27 -5.96
N GLY A 333 -3.38 -6.19 -5.40
CA GLY A 333 -2.63 -5.90 -4.19
C GLY A 333 -1.68 -4.73 -4.42
N ILE A 334 -0.86 -4.84 -5.46
CA ILE A 334 0.06 -3.80 -5.93
C ILE A 334 -0.04 -3.69 -7.45
N TYR A 335 -0.17 -2.46 -7.97
CA TYR A 335 -0.34 -2.17 -9.39
C TYR A 335 0.65 -1.09 -9.85
N HIS A 336 1.41 -1.38 -10.92
CA HIS A 336 2.43 -0.49 -11.50
C HIS A 336 3.46 0.03 -10.48
N ALA A 337 4.05 -0.89 -9.71
CA ALA A 337 5.06 -0.55 -8.73
C ALA A 337 6.47 -0.51 -9.32
N ALA A 338 7.25 0.50 -8.93
CA ALA A 338 8.66 0.61 -9.28
C ALA A 338 9.56 0.61 -8.03
N GLY A 339 10.59 -0.24 -8.00
CA GLY A 339 11.60 -0.19 -6.94
C GLY A 339 11.08 -0.54 -5.54
N MET A 340 10.00 -1.31 -5.44
CA MET A 340 9.38 -1.62 -4.14
C MET A 340 10.12 -2.71 -3.37
N ARG A 341 10.12 -2.58 -2.04
CA ARG A 341 10.63 -3.61 -1.11
C ARG A 341 9.47 -4.26 -0.37
N ILE A 342 9.39 -5.58 -0.36
CA ILE A 342 8.25 -6.30 0.22
C ILE A 342 8.77 -7.44 1.10
N SER A 343 8.34 -7.45 2.35
CA SER A 343 8.54 -8.58 3.29
C SER A 343 7.26 -8.94 4.04
N GLY A 344 6.16 -8.26 3.74
CA GLY A 344 4.85 -8.51 4.34
C GLY A 344 4.03 -9.59 3.62
N ARG A 345 2.72 -9.57 3.88
CA ARG A 345 1.75 -10.54 3.34
C ARG A 345 0.87 -9.88 2.27
N ILE A 346 0.71 -10.55 1.12
CA ILE A 346 -0.24 -10.15 0.07
C ILE A 346 -1.18 -11.33 -0.21
N SER A 347 -2.48 -11.17 0.06
CA SER A 347 -3.40 -12.31 0.04
C SER A 347 -4.78 -12.05 -0.51
N GLY A 348 -5.40 -13.07 -1.11
CA GLY A 348 -6.80 -12.98 -1.54
C GLY A 348 -7.03 -11.91 -2.61
N CYS A 349 -5.99 -11.58 -3.39
CA CYS A 349 -6.08 -10.61 -4.46
C CYS A 349 -6.24 -11.29 -5.82
N LEU A 350 -6.91 -10.66 -6.79
CA LEU A 350 -6.89 -11.19 -8.16
C LEU A 350 -5.45 -11.18 -8.71
N ASN A 351 -4.71 -10.10 -8.47
CA ASN A 351 -3.28 -10.05 -8.74
C ASN A 351 -2.56 -9.56 -7.49
N GLY A 352 -1.60 -10.34 -6.97
CA GLY A 352 -0.75 -9.90 -5.86
C GLY A 352 0.06 -8.68 -6.27
N ILE A 353 0.87 -8.81 -7.33
CA ILE A 353 1.58 -7.72 -8.00
C ILE A 353 1.30 -7.75 -9.50
N TYR A 354 0.86 -6.61 -10.04
CA TYR A 354 0.65 -6.41 -11.48
C TYR A 354 1.59 -5.35 -12.04
N ALA A 355 2.30 -5.70 -13.11
CA ALA A 355 3.17 -4.80 -13.88
C ALA A 355 4.23 -4.07 -13.02
N GLY A 356 4.84 -4.78 -12.07
CA GLY A 356 5.92 -4.24 -11.25
C GLY A 356 7.30 -4.38 -11.88
N ALA A 357 8.22 -3.47 -11.54
CA ALA A 357 9.60 -3.44 -12.01
C ALA A 357 10.58 -3.10 -10.87
N GLY A 358 11.77 -3.69 -10.91
CA GLY A 358 12.83 -3.46 -9.92
C GLY A 358 12.44 -3.86 -8.50
N LEU A 359 11.63 -4.92 -8.36
CA LEU A 359 11.08 -5.32 -7.07
C LEU A 359 12.09 -6.13 -6.26
N ARG A 360 12.10 -5.95 -4.95
CA ARG A 360 12.86 -6.78 -4.02
C ARG A 360 11.93 -7.38 -2.97
N LEU A 361 11.74 -8.69 -3.03
CA LEU A 361 10.87 -9.45 -2.15
C LEU A 361 11.75 -10.33 -1.26
N ALA A 362 11.67 -10.16 0.06
CA ALA A 362 12.46 -10.94 1.00
C ALA A 362 11.54 -11.45 2.10
N GLN A 363 11.39 -12.76 2.23
CA GLN A 363 10.48 -13.39 3.20
C GLN A 363 9.01 -12.94 3.05
N ALA A 364 8.65 -12.44 1.86
CA ALA A 364 7.27 -12.06 1.56
C ALA A 364 6.40 -13.32 1.43
N THR A 365 5.13 -13.20 1.80
CA THR A 365 4.16 -14.30 1.69
C THR A 365 3.00 -13.91 0.80
N PHE A 366 2.80 -14.67 -0.26
CA PHE A 366 1.65 -14.58 -1.13
C PHE A 366 0.75 -15.80 -0.92
N VAL A 367 -0.56 -15.59 -0.76
CA VAL A 367 -1.49 -16.69 -0.48
C VAL A 367 -2.90 -16.38 -0.95
N GLY A 368 -3.54 -17.34 -1.60
CA GLY A 368 -4.93 -17.20 -2.05
C GLY A 368 -5.13 -16.16 -3.15
N ASN A 369 -4.06 -15.66 -3.78
CA ASN A 369 -4.18 -14.82 -4.96
C ASN A 369 -4.46 -15.68 -6.20
N THR A 370 -5.17 -15.15 -7.20
CA THR A 370 -5.29 -15.85 -8.50
C THR A 370 -3.94 -15.88 -9.22
N TYR A 371 -3.26 -14.73 -9.25
CA TYR A 371 -1.89 -14.61 -9.73
C TYR A 371 -1.06 -13.92 -8.65
N ASP A 372 0.04 -14.51 -8.20
CA ASP A 372 0.91 -13.82 -7.25
C ASP A 372 1.64 -12.67 -7.94
N LEU A 373 2.21 -12.96 -9.12
CA LEU A 373 2.81 -11.99 -10.02
C LEU A 373 2.11 -12.02 -11.38
N ARG A 374 1.95 -10.86 -12.01
CA ARG A 374 1.46 -10.76 -13.39
C ARG A 374 2.16 -9.64 -14.14
N ARG A 375 2.73 -9.96 -15.31
CA ARG A 375 3.48 -9.00 -16.16
C ARG A 375 4.58 -8.25 -15.40
N VAL A 376 5.16 -8.87 -14.38
CA VAL A 376 6.30 -8.30 -13.66
C VAL A 376 7.52 -8.39 -14.56
N THR A 377 8.20 -7.26 -14.75
CA THR A 377 9.34 -7.16 -15.66
C THR A 377 10.66 -7.51 -14.98
N SER A 378 10.83 -7.14 -13.71
CA SER A 378 11.97 -7.55 -12.91
C SER A 378 11.67 -7.64 -11.42
N ALA A 379 12.12 -8.73 -10.81
CA ALA A 379 12.03 -8.95 -9.38
C ALA A 379 13.10 -9.92 -8.88
N GLU A 380 13.65 -9.58 -7.72
CA GLU A 380 14.53 -10.43 -6.92
C GLU A 380 13.72 -10.96 -5.73
N MET A 381 13.60 -12.28 -5.61
CA MET A 381 12.88 -12.94 -4.52
C MET A 381 13.82 -13.83 -3.71
N VAL A 382 13.83 -13.65 -2.39
CA VAL A 382 14.61 -14.50 -1.47
C VAL A 382 13.71 -14.99 -0.35
N ARG A 383 13.57 -16.32 -0.21
CA ARG A 383 12.70 -16.97 0.80
C ARG A 383 11.25 -16.51 0.71
N THR A 384 10.82 -16.09 -0.47
CA THR A 384 9.45 -15.67 -0.74
C THR A 384 8.57 -16.89 -0.99
N VAL A 385 7.38 -16.89 -0.40
CA VAL A 385 6.35 -17.90 -0.65
C VAL A 385 5.38 -17.38 -1.69
N LEU A 386 5.29 -18.07 -2.83
CA LEU A 386 4.29 -17.88 -3.88
C LEU A 386 3.23 -18.98 -3.74
N GLY A 387 2.23 -18.72 -2.90
CA GLY A 387 1.15 -19.64 -2.55
C GLY A 387 -0.20 -19.29 -3.20
N GLY A 388 -0.21 -18.48 -4.26
CA GLY A 388 -1.38 -18.26 -5.10
C GLY A 388 -1.63 -19.42 -6.07
N ALA A 389 -2.69 -19.31 -6.88
CA ALA A 389 -3.03 -20.32 -7.89
C ALA A 389 -2.01 -20.36 -9.05
N THR A 390 -1.28 -19.26 -9.29
CA THR A 390 -0.23 -19.17 -10.30
C THR A 390 0.83 -18.17 -9.85
N ASP A 391 2.08 -18.62 -9.74
CA ASP A 391 3.22 -17.81 -9.30
C ASP A 391 3.44 -16.55 -10.16
N ASN A 392 3.53 -16.71 -11.48
CA ASN A 392 3.81 -15.61 -12.41
C ASN A 392 3.07 -15.83 -13.73
N TYR A 393 2.18 -14.90 -14.08
CA TYR A 393 1.35 -14.96 -15.27
C TYR A 393 1.73 -13.88 -16.30
N GLN A 394 1.62 -14.22 -17.59
CA GLN A 394 1.92 -13.34 -18.73
C GLN A 394 3.36 -12.80 -18.79
N TYR A 395 4.31 -13.46 -18.11
CA TYR A 395 5.75 -13.19 -18.22
C TYR A 395 6.31 -13.48 -19.63
N ASN A 396 5.60 -14.26 -20.45
CA ASN A 396 5.99 -14.70 -21.78
C ASN A 396 5.24 -13.99 -22.93
N THR A 397 4.70 -12.80 -22.68
CA THR A 397 3.92 -12.04 -23.67
C THR A 397 4.66 -10.79 -24.13
N THR A 398 4.16 -10.11 -25.16
CA THR A 398 4.66 -8.79 -25.60
C THR A 398 4.36 -7.67 -24.60
N ALA A 399 3.58 -7.94 -23.55
CA ALA A 399 3.28 -6.94 -22.52
C ALA A 399 4.46 -6.69 -21.56
N VAL A 400 5.54 -7.47 -21.66
CA VAL A 400 6.79 -7.29 -20.92
C VAL A 400 7.98 -7.24 -21.89
N PRO A 401 9.04 -6.46 -21.61
CA PRO A 401 10.25 -6.40 -22.43
C PRO A 401 10.94 -7.77 -22.60
N GLU A 402 11.75 -7.91 -23.65
CA GLU A 402 12.54 -9.13 -23.90
C GLU A 402 13.59 -9.40 -22.82
N SER A 403 14.12 -8.34 -22.22
CA SER A 403 15.05 -8.37 -21.09
C SER A 403 14.40 -8.69 -19.74
N SER A 404 13.08 -8.95 -19.70
CA SER A 404 12.39 -9.23 -18.44
C SER A 404 12.93 -10.48 -17.75
N TYR A 405 13.29 -10.32 -16.47
CA TYR A 405 13.85 -11.39 -15.67
C TYR A 405 13.37 -11.33 -14.22
N VAL A 406 12.65 -12.37 -13.80
CA VAL A 406 12.11 -12.53 -12.46
C VAL A 406 12.70 -13.82 -11.88
N TRP A 407 13.27 -13.77 -10.68
CA TRP A 407 13.89 -14.95 -10.07
C TRP A 407 13.63 -15.05 -8.57
N SER A 408 13.65 -16.29 -8.08
CA SER A 408 13.39 -16.69 -6.71
C SER A 408 14.44 -17.69 -6.24
N LEU A 409 15.20 -17.28 -5.22
CA LEU A 409 16.09 -18.13 -4.44
C LEU A 409 15.42 -18.53 -3.12
N ASP A 410 15.67 -19.75 -2.68
CA ASP A 410 14.93 -20.40 -1.60
C ASP A 410 13.42 -20.36 -1.89
N HIS A 411 13.05 -20.70 -3.13
CA HIS A 411 11.69 -20.58 -3.65
C HIS A 411 10.69 -21.35 -2.78
N ASN A 412 9.58 -20.71 -2.43
CA ASN A 412 8.57 -21.24 -1.51
C ASN A 412 9.12 -21.62 -0.13
N GLY A 413 10.17 -20.92 0.32
CA GLY A 413 10.82 -21.15 1.61
C GLY A 413 11.68 -22.42 1.66
N VAL A 414 11.84 -23.12 0.52
CA VAL A 414 12.64 -24.34 0.44
C VAL A 414 14.09 -23.99 0.17
N THR A 415 14.98 -24.23 1.13
CA THR A 415 16.42 -23.91 1.01
C THR A 415 17.04 -24.52 -0.25
N GLY A 416 17.71 -23.68 -1.04
CA GLY A 416 18.39 -24.07 -2.27
C GLY A 416 17.48 -24.25 -3.49
N ALA A 417 16.14 -24.18 -3.32
CA ALA A 417 15.23 -24.21 -4.46
C ALA A 417 15.36 -22.89 -5.25
N PHE A 418 15.50 -23.02 -6.57
CA PHE A 418 15.58 -21.89 -7.48
C PHE A 418 14.47 -21.95 -8.52
N LYS A 419 13.90 -20.79 -8.83
CA LYS A 419 12.97 -20.62 -9.95
C LYS A 419 13.16 -19.27 -10.61
N ALA A 420 13.17 -19.24 -11.94
CA ALA A 420 13.18 -17.98 -12.69
C ALA A 420 12.24 -18.03 -13.89
N TRP A 421 11.77 -16.85 -14.28
CA TRP A 421 10.91 -16.62 -15.42
C TRP A 421 11.57 -15.59 -16.33
N SER A 422 11.66 -15.94 -17.60
CA SER A 422 11.99 -15.02 -18.69
C SER A 422 10.97 -15.20 -19.81
N ARG A 423 10.95 -14.28 -20.78
CA ARG A 423 9.93 -14.31 -21.84
C ARG A 423 9.94 -15.62 -22.66
N GLY A 424 11.08 -16.31 -22.71
CA GLY A 424 11.24 -17.58 -23.40
C GLY A 424 10.96 -18.85 -22.60
N GLY A 425 10.71 -18.77 -21.29
CA GLY A 425 10.39 -19.97 -20.49
C GLY A 425 10.68 -19.84 -18.99
N VAL A 426 10.74 -21.00 -18.33
CA VAL A 426 10.96 -21.11 -16.88
C VAL A 426 12.22 -21.92 -16.60
N VAL A 427 13.04 -21.45 -15.67
CA VAL A 427 14.18 -22.18 -15.12
C VAL A 427 13.85 -22.67 -13.72
N VAL A 428 14.16 -23.94 -13.40
CA VAL A 428 14.01 -24.49 -12.05
C VAL A 428 15.27 -25.26 -11.63
N SER A 429 15.60 -25.25 -10.34
CA SER A 429 16.62 -26.16 -9.79
C SER A 429 16.18 -27.62 -9.90
N ASP A 430 17.09 -28.50 -10.31
CA ASP A 430 16.90 -29.95 -10.46
C ASP A 430 18.03 -30.71 -9.75
N THR A 431 17.67 -31.73 -8.96
CA THR A 431 18.62 -32.56 -8.19
C THR A 431 18.80 -33.96 -8.75
N LYS A 432 18.10 -34.30 -9.85
CA LYS A 432 18.11 -35.61 -10.50
C LYS A 432 19.04 -35.64 -11.71
N ILE A 433 19.03 -34.59 -12.52
CA ILE A 433 19.88 -34.49 -13.72
C ILE A 433 20.98 -33.49 -13.43
N VAL A 434 22.11 -33.97 -12.91
CA VAL A 434 23.20 -33.13 -12.41
C VAL A 434 24.54 -33.69 -12.89
N PRO A 435 25.51 -32.86 -13.33
CA PRO A 435 26.82 -33.35 -13.71
C PRO A 435 27.63 -33.75 -12.46
N ALA A 436 28.63 -34.60 -12.66
CA ALA A 436 29.52 -35.00 -11.58
C ALA A 436 30.18 -33.77 -10.91
N GLY A 437 30.23 -33.77 -9.57
CA GLY A 437 30.79 -32.67 -8.77
C GLY A 437 29.80 -31.58 -8.38
N TYR A 438 28.57 -31.61 -8.90
CA TYR A 438 27.52 -30.63 -8.57
C TYR A 438 26.39 -31.27 -7.77
N LYS A 439 25.69 -30.46 -6.96
CA LYS A 439 24.53 -30.91 -6.15
C LYS A 439 23.19 -30.61 -6.81
N VAL A 440 23.17 -29.67 -7.73
CA VAL A 440 21.99 -29.14 -8.39
C VAL A 440 22.37 -28.72 -9.79
N SER A 441 21.44 -28.85 -10.73
CA SER A 441 21.49 -28.18 -12.04
C SER A 441 20.29 -27.27 -12.21
N PHE A 442 20.31 -26.45 -13.24
CA PHE A 442 19.22 -25.55 -13.58
C PHE A 442 18.60 -26.00 -14.90
N LYS A 443 17.34 -26.45 -14.82
CA LYS A 443 16.57 -26.92 -15.96
C LYS A 443 15.82 -25.76 -16.60
N HIS A 444 16.17 -25.42 -17.82
CA HIS A 444 15.47 -24.50 -18.70
C HIS A 444 14.35 -25.25 -19.42
N THR A 445 13.11 -24.83 -19.23
CA THR A 445 11.95 -25.30 -20.00
C THR A 445 11.54 -24.21 -20.98
N CYS A 446 11.99 -24.34 -22.22
CA CYS A 446 11.82 -23.33 -23.26
C CYS A 446 10.42 -23.44 -23.90
N THR A 447 9.72 -22.31 -23.98
CA THR A 447 8.36 -22.22 -24.52
C THR A 447 8.27 -21.33 -25.76
N SER A 448 9.39 -20.82 -26.25
CA SER A 448 9.45 -19.92 -27.39
C SER A 448 10.65 -20.23 -28.28
N ALA A 449 10.42 -20.25 -29.59
CA ALA A 449 11.48 -20.25 -30.59
C ALA A 449 12.11 -18.86 -30.82
N GLN A 450 11.44 -17.78 -30.37
CA GLN A 450 11.87 -16.40 -30.63
C GLN A 450 12.56 -15.77 -29.42
N MET A 451 12.11 -16.12 -28.22
CA MET A 451 12.54 -15.50 -26.96
C MET A 451 13.40 -16.46 -26.13
N PRO A 452 14.48 -15.98 -25.48
CA PRO A 452 15.35 -16.83 -24.67
C PRO A 452 14.74 -17.22 -23.32
N CYS A 453 14.84 -18.50 -22.98
CA CYS A 453 14.74 -19.01 -21.61
C CYS A 453 16.12 -18.90 -20.97
N LEU A 454 16.25 -18.10 -19.91
CA LEU A 454 17.56 -17.76 -19.36
C LEU A 454 17.61 -17.85 -17.84
N ARG A 455 18.83 -18.12 -17.34
CA ARG A 455 19.23 -17.85 -15.96
C ARG A 455 20.37 -16.86 -16.01
N GLN A 456 20.34 -15.86 -15.13
CA GLN A 456 21.44 -14.93 -14.98
C GLN A 456 21.74 -14.61 -13.53
N GLU A 457 22.97 -14.18 -13.28
CA GLU A 457 23.45 -13.69 -11.98
C GLU A 457 24.22 -12.39 -12.20
N GLU A 458 23.92 -11.35 -11.40
CA GLU A 458 24.68 -10.10 -11.37
C GLU A 458 25.89 -10.21 -10.44
N MET A 459 27.01 -9.62 -10.85
CA MET A 459 28.18 -9.45 -10.00
C MET A 459 28.97 -8.19 -10.37
N THR A 460 29.83 -7.75 -9.46
CA THR A 460 30.74 -6.61 -9.66
C THR A 460 32.17 -7.11 -9.84
N LEU A 461 32.86 -6.58 -10.85
CA LEU A 461 34.29 -6.79 -11.11
C LEU A 461 35.05 -5.49 -10.86
N GLU A 462 36.05 -5.54 -9.98
CA GLU A 462 36.96 -4.41 -9.74
C GLU A 462 37.89 -4.20 -10.95
N PRO A 463 38.50 -3.00 -11.09
CA PRO A 463 39.51 -2.73 -12.11
C PRO A 463 40.63 -3.79 -12.13
N GLY A 464 41.00 -4.27 -13.31
CA GLY A 464 42.02 -5.29 -13.54
C GLY A 464 41.56 -6.73 -13.35
N GLN A 465 40.45 -6.97 -12.64
CA GLN A 465 40.00 -8.33 -12.36
C GLN A 465 39.54 -9.07 -13.63
N THR A 466 39.92 -10.34 -13.72
CA THR A 466 39.46 -11.27 -14.74
C THR A 466 38.45 -12.25 -14.16
N LEU A 467 37.25 -12.27 -14.73
CA LEU A 467 36.22 -13.28 -14.49
C LEU A 467 36.36 -14.41 -15.50
N GLN A 468 36.57 -15.62 -15.03
CA GLN A 468 36.42 -16.84 -15.82
C GLN A 468 35.18 -17.61 -15.37
N VAL A 469 34.37 -18.05 -16.34
CA VAL A 469 33.18 -18.86 -16.10
C VAL A 469 33.28 -20.14 -16.91
N THR A 470 33.12 -21.28 -16.24
CA THR A 470 33.09 -22.60 -16.85
C THR A 470 31.70 -23.21 -16.63
N GLY A 471 30.97 -23.37 -17.72
CA GLY A 471 29.65 -23.99 -17.77
C GLY A 471 29.72 -25.45 -18.20
N GLN A 472 28.76 -26.24 -17.72
CA GLN A 472 28.41 -27.54 -18.25
C GLN A 472 26.95 -27.45 -18.69
N ILE A 473 26.68 -27.70 -19.97
CA ILE A 473 25.35 -27.59 -20.56
C ILE A 473 24.98 -28.93 -21.19
N ARG A 474 23.82 -29.46 -20.81
CA ARG A 474 23.25 -30.68 -21.38
C ARG A 474 21.98 -30.34 -22.14
N ILE A 475 21.88 -30.83 -23.37
CA ILE A 475 20.69 -30.69 -24.20
C ILE A 475 20.11 -32.08 -24.49
N ALA A 476 18.79 -32.17 -24.57
CA ALA A 476 18.10 -33.44 -24.85
C ALA A 476 17.46 -33.46 -26.26
N ASP A 477 17.50 -32.35 -26.96
CA ASP A 477 16.85 -32.11 -28.24
C ASP A 477 17.65 -31.09 -29.07
N ASP A 478 17.21 -30.89 -30.31
CA ASP A 478 17.94 -30.10 -31.31
C ASP A 478 17.79 -28.58 -31.08
N HIS A 479 18.84 -27.89 -30.71
CA HIS A 479 18.88 -26.43 -30.63
C HIS A 479 19.69 -25.77 -31.76
N SER A 480 19.91 -26.44 -32.89
CA SER A 480 20.79 -25.94 -33.97
C SER A 480 20.40 -24.56 -34.53
N ALA A 481 19.11 -24.23 -34.53
CA ALA A 481 18.63 -22.91 -34.98
C ALA A 481 19.07 -21.76 -34.06
N TRP A 482 19.25 -22.04 -32.77
CA TRP A 482 19.78 -21.09 -31.79
C TRP A 482 20.46 -21.86 -30.65
N PRO A 483 21.77 -22.15 -30.78
CA PRO A 483 22.51 -22.94 -29.82
C PRO A 483 22.47 -22.33 -28.41
N PRO A 484 22.30 -23.15 -27.35
CA PRO A 484 22.48 -22.70 -25.98
C PRO A 484 23.88 -22.14 -25.78
N ARG A 485 23.97 -21.09 -24.98
CA ARG A 485 25.19 -20.30 -24.84
C ARG A 485 25.36 -19.76 -23.44
N LEU A 486 26.62 -19.54 -23.07
CA LEU A 486 27.05 -18.90 -21.85
C LEU A 486 27.69 -17.56 -22.21
N GLU A 487 27.30 -16.49 -21.53
CA GLU A 487 27.68 -15.11 -21.85
C GLU A 487 28.03 -14.32 -20.59
N ILE A 488 29.02 -13.43 -20.69
CA ILE A 488 29.29 -12.32 -19.77
C ILE A 488 28.79 -11.05 -20.46
N ILE A 489 27.86 -10.34 -19.83
CA ILE A 489 27.13 -9.23 -20.44
C ILE A 489 27.27 -7.97 -19.59
N ASP A 490 27.49 -6.83 -20.23
CA ASP A 490 27.36 -5.52 -19.59
C ASP A 490 25.86 -5.18 -19.49
N PRO A 491 25.29 -4.96 -18.28
CA PRO A 491 23.88 -4.61 -18.13
C PRO A 491 23.46 -3.36 -18.94
N ASP A 492 24.37 -2.41 -19.16
CA ASP A 492 24.11 -1.18 -19.92
C ASP A 492 24.17 -1.41 -21.44
N ALA A 493 24.75 -2.54 -21.88
CA ALA A 493 24.82 -2.97 -23.27
C ALA A 493 24.25 -4.39 -23.45
N ASP A 494 23.06 -4.65 -22.91
CA ASP A 494 22.42 -5.96 -23.01
C ASP A 494 21.86 -6.21 -24.43
N PRO A 495 22.26 -7.30 -25.11
CA PRO A 495 21.72 -7.69 -26.42
C PRO A 495 20.20 -7.97 -26.44
N LEU A 496 19.57 -8.19 -25.28
CA LEU A 496 18.11 -8.33 -25.16
C LEU A 496 17.38 -6.98 -25.04
N VAL A 497 18.10 -5.89 -24.80
CA VAL A 497 17.56 -4.53 -24.80
C VAL A 497 17.74 -3.89 -26.17
N ASP A 498 18.94 -4.01 -26.75
CA ASP A 498 19.24 -3.57 -28.11
C ASP A 498 20.03 -4.66 -28.84
N PRO A 499 19.51 -5.21 -29.96
CA PRO A 499 20.18 -6.27 -30.71
C PRO A 499 21.51 -5.85 -31.36
N ASN A 500 21.85 -4.56 -31.41
CA ASN A 500 23.15 -4.09 -31.87
C ASN A 500 24.25 -4.23 -30.82
N ASN A 501 23.88 -4.47 -29.55
CA ASN A 501 24.85 -4.71 -28.50
C ASN A 501 25.43 -6.13 -28.60
N ALA A 502 26.62 -6.31 -28.03
CA ALA A 502 27.30 -7.60 -27.94
C ALA A 502 27.62 -7.95 -26.49
N ALA A 503 27.64 -9.25 -26.19
CA ALA A 503 28.20 -9.73 -24.93
C ALA A 503 29.69 -9.36 -24.83
N LEU A 504 30.16 -9.11 -23.60
CA LEU A 504 31.58 -8.87 -23.32
C LEU A 504 32.43 -10.11 -23.62
N ALA A 505 31.87 -11.28 -23.37
CA ALA A 505 32.39 -12.57 -23.78
C ALA A 505 31.24 -13.56 -23.93
N GLY A 506 31.33 -14.52 -24.85
CA GLY A 506 30.30 -15.53 -25.02
C GLY A 506 30.78 -16.70 -25.86
N ASP A 507 30.25 -17.88 -25.57
CA ASP A 507 30.50 -19.09 -26.34
C ASP A 507 29.29 -20.02 -26.27
N MET A 508 29.17 -20.94 -27.22
CA MET A 508 28.01 -21.83 -27.39
C MET A 508 28.41 -23.30 -27.27
N VAL A 509 27.42 -24.16 -27.03
CA VAL A 509 27.66 -25.61 -26.99
C VAL A 509 28.17 -26.12 -28.35
N PRO A 510 29.13 -27.06 -28.39
CA PRO A 510 29.71 -27.56 -29.63
C PRO A 510 28.77 -28.46 -30.45
N HIS A 511 27.86 -29.18 -29.79
CA HIS A 511 26.89 -30.07 -30.43
C HIS A 511 25.46 -29.64 -30.12
N PRO A 512 24.94 -28.55 -30.76
CA PRO A 512 23.59 -28.06 -30.52
C PRO A 512 22.50 -28.97 -31.10
N GLU A 513 22.80 -29.90 -31.99
CA GLU A 513 21.86 -30.78 -32.67
C GLU A 513 21.30 -31.91 -31.78
N GLY A 514 21.76 -32.01 -30.54
CA GLY A 514 21.34 -33.05 -29.59
C GLY A 514 21.97 -34.42 -29.85
N SER A 515 22.96 -34.51 -30.75
CA SER A 515 23.72 -35.75 -31.03
C SER A 515 24.48 -36.25 -29.80
N LEU A 516 24.91 -35.31 -28.94
CA LEU A 516 25.53 -35.58 -27.65
C LEU A 516 24.50 -35.38 -26.53
N SER A 517 24.04 -36.49 -25.96
CA SER A 517 23.05 -36.51 -24.87
C SER A 517 23.63 -36.27 -23.48
N ASP A 518 24.96 -36.09 -23.39
CA ASP A 518 25.72 -35.83 -22.16
C ASP A 518 26.10 -34.35 -22.01
N TRP A 519 26.73 -34.00 -20.89
CA TRP A 519 27.17 -32.65 -20.57
C TRP A 519 28.29 -32.15 -21.49
N GLN A 520 28.14 -30.91 -21.97
CA GLN A 520 29.08 -30.23 -22.86
C GLN A 520 29.70 -29.04 -22.12
N GLY A 521 31.03 -28.92 -22.17
CA GLY A 521 31.75 -27.83 -21.52
C GLY A 521 31.76 -26.55 -22.37
N VAL A 522 31.55 -25.40 -21.72
CA VAL A 522 31.68 -24.06 -22.32
C VAL A 522 32.51 -23.21 -21.36
N THR A 523 33.55 -22.52 -21.82
CA THR A 523 34.37 -21.65 -20.96
C THR A 523 34.57 -20.29 -21.59
N ILE A 524 34.29 -19.24 -20.83
CA ILE A 524 34.42 -17.85 -21.25
C ILE A 524 35.16 -17.04 -20.20
N SER A 525 35.78 -15.94 -20.62
CA SER A 525 36.48 -15.03 -19.70
C SER A 525 36.40 -13.59 -20.14
N TYR A 526 36.36 -12.67 -19.18
CA TYR A 526 36.39 -11.22 -19.40
C TYR A 526 37.23 -10.53 -18.33
N THR A 527 38.04 -9.55 -18.74
CA THR A 527 38.83 -8.71 -17.85
C THR A 527 38.25 -7.31 -17.81
N ASN A 528 37.97 -6.77 -16.62
CA ASN A 528 37.59 -5.38 -16.47
C ASN A 528 38.82 -4.47 -16.66
N ALA A 529 39.02 -3.98 -17.88
CA ALA A 529 40.11 -3.07 -18.22
C ALA A 529 39.83 -1.60 -17.84
N ASP A 530 38.63 -1.30 -17.34
CA ASP A 530 38.25 0.06 -16.97
C ASP A 530 38.89 0.47 -15.64
N SER A 531 38.95 1.78 -15.40
CA SER A 531 39.47 2.34 -14.14
C SER A 531 38.47 2.28 -12.98
N LEU A 532 37.23 1.86 -13.24
CA LEU A 532 36.15 1.77 -12.27
C LEU A 532 35.61 0.33 -12.21
N ALA A 533 35.00 0.00 -11.07
CA ALA A 533 34.29 -1.25 -10.92
C ALA A 533 33.14 -1.35 -11.94
N LYS A 534 32.98 -2.52 -12.56
CA LYS A 534 31.97 -2.80 -13.56
C LYS A 534 30.99 -3.85 -13.08
N LYS A 535 29.70 -3.62 -13.27
CA LYS A 535 28.67 -4.65 -13.10
C LYS A 535 28.60 -5.51 -14.35
N VAL A 536 28.49 -6.83 -14.17
CA VAL A 536 28.31 -7.78 -15.27
C VAL A 536 27.23 -8.81 -14.92
N TYR A 537 26.53 -9.31 -15.93
CA TYR A 537 25.72 -10.52 -15.83
C TYR A 537 26.51 -11.72 -16.33
N VAL A 538 26.46 -12.83 -15.60
CA VAL A 538 26.73 -14.16 -16.16
C VAL A 538 25.39 -14.77 -16.55
N ARG A 539 25.20 -15.10 -17.82
CA ARG A 539 23.92 -15.57 -18.37
C ARG A 539 24.10 -16.87 -19.14
N CYS A 540 23.28 -17.89 -18.82
CA CYS A 540 23.03 -19.00 -19.72
C CYS A 540 21.66 -18.83 -20.37
N SER A 541 21.60 -19.00 -21.68
CA SER A 541 20.38 -18.83 -22.47
C SER A 541 20.15 -20.00 -23.42
N ALA A 542 18.89 -20.36 -23.65
CA ALA A 542 18.45 -21.29 -24.69
C ALA A 542 17.16 -20.79 -25.38
N ARG A 543 16.96 -21.12 -26.66
CA ARG A 543 15.73 -20.81 -27.43
C ARG A 543 15.29 -22.04 -28.20
N ARG A 544 14.04 -22.47 -27.97
CA ARG A 544 13.35 -23.53 -28.71
C ARG A 544 11.91 -23.64 -28.24
N GLN A 545 10.98 -23.91 -29.16
CA GLN A 545 9.62 -24.28 -28.77
C GLN A 545 9.65 -25.68 -28.14
N ASN A 546 9.21 -25.80 -26.89
CA ASN A 546 9.17 -27.06 -26.14
C ASN A 546 10.55 -27.71 -25.87
N GLY A 547 11.63 -26.92 -25.89
CA GLY A 547 13.00 -27.44 -25.68
C GLY A 547 13.40 -27.52 -24.21
N VAL A 548 14.35 -28.42 -23.90
CA VAL A 548 14.82 -28.64 -22.54
C VAL A 548 16.34 -28.64 -22.49
N VAL A 549 16.89 -27.74 -21.70
CA VAL A 549 18.34 -27.61 -21.46
C VAL A 549 18.59 -27.68 -19.96
N TYR A 550 19.68 -28.32 -19.55
CA TYR A 550 20.18 -28.27 -18.19
C TYR A 550 21.53 -27.57 -18.20
N GLU A 551 21.79 -26.73 -17.19
CA GLU A 551 23.09 -26.09 -17.04
C GLU A 551 23.54 -26.06 -15.59
N VAL A 552 24.86 -26.01 -15.42
CA VAL A 552 25.52 -25.48 -14.23
C VAL A 552 26.71 -24.62 -14.68
N TRP A 553 27.16 -23.72 -13.82
CA TRP A 553 28.45 -23.06 -14.00
C TRP A 553 29.20 -22.84 -12.69
N SER A 554 30.52 -22.75 -12.79
CA SER A 554 31.42 -22.25 -11.75
C SER A 554 32.12 -20.99 -12.23
N LYS A 555 32.47 -20.11 -11.29
CA LYS A 555 33.16 -18.84 -11.56
C LYS A 555 34.42 -18.70 -10.71
N SER A 556 35.45 -18.10 -11.29
CA SER A 556 36.68 -17.70 -10.59
C SER A 556 37.05 -16.27 -10.99
N ILE A 557 37.47 -15.48 -10.00
CA ILE A 557 37.97 -14.12 -10.20
C ILE A 557 39.46 -14.12 -9.87
N THR A 558 40.28 -13.64 -10.80
CA THR A 558 41.72 -13.44 -10.59
C THR A 558 42.06 -11.95 -10.72
N PRO A 559 43.08 -11.46 -9.98
CA PRO A 559 43.60 -10.11 -10.13
C PRO A 559 44.14 -9.81 -11.53
#